data_AF-A0A521X3N8-F1
#
_entry.id   AF-A0A521X3N8-F1
#
_cell.length_a   1.000
_cell.length_b   1.000
_cell.length_c   1.000
_cell.angle_alpha   90.00
_cell.angle_beta   90.00
_cell.angle_gamma   90.00
#
_symmetry.space_group_name_H-M   'P 1'
#
loop_
_entity.id
_entity.type
_entity.pdbx_description
1 polymer ?
#
loop_
_entity_poly.entity_id
_entity_poly.type
_entity_poly.pdbx_seq_one_letter_code
_entity_poly.pdbx_strand_id
1 'polypeptide(L)' 'MGLSVTHLLVVLAIVVVVFGTKRLRNIGADLGGAIKGFRTAMKEGEEDKPAEDKGEAIEGEVTSKKTDKD' A
#
# COMPACT_ATOMS: atom_id res chain seq x y z
N MET A 1 25.26 4.69 19.18
CA MET A 1 23.90 5.26 19.09
C MET A 1 23.37 5.01 17.68
N GLY A 2 22.88 3.80 17.42
CA GLY A 2 22.42 3.40 16.08
C GLY A 2 20.98 3.83 15.82
N LEU A 3 20.55 3.76 14.55
CA LEU A 3 19.16 3.93 14.16
C LEU A 3 18.30 2.86 14.85
N SER A 4 17.76 3.16 16.03
CA SER A 4 16.81 2.29 16.71
C SER A 4 15.41 2.52 16.15
N VAL A 5 14.54 1.53 16.30
CA VAL A 5 13.12 1.62 15.92
C VAL A 5 12.46 2.88 16.51
N THR A 6 12.83 3.24 17.75
CA THR A 6 12.35 4.46 18.42
C THR A 6 12.74 5.74 17.68
N HIS A 7 13.96 5.82 17.16
CA HIS A 7 14.41 6.98 16.38
C HIS A 7 13.62 7.09 15.06
N LEU A 8 13.38 5.97 14.38
CA LEU A 8 12.62 5.96 13.13
C LEU A 8 11.17 6.43 13.35
N LEU A 9 10.52 6.02 14.45
CA LEU A 9 9.17 6.46 14.78
C LEU A 9 9.08 7.97 15.05
N VAL A 10 10.06 8.53 15.77
CA VAL A 10 10.10 9.98 16.05
C VAL A 10 10.31 10.77 14.75
N VAL A 11 11.22 10.32 13.88
CA VAL A 11 11.44 10.97 12.58
C VAL A 11 10.19 10.88 11.70
N LEU A 12 9.54 9.71 11.64
CA LEU A 12 8.29 9.52 10.91
C LEU A 12 7.19 10.48 11.40
N ALA A 13 7.05 10.63 12.72
CA ALA A 13 6.07 11.54 13.30
C ALA A 13 6.30 12.99 12.84
N ILE A 14 7.56 13.45 12.83
CA ILE A 14 7.92 14.80 12.36
C ILE A 14 7.57 14.96 10.88
N VAL A 15 7.91 13.98 10.03
CA VAL A 15 7.58 14.00 8.60
C VAL A 15 6.06 14.10 8.40
N VAL A 16 5.27 13.31 9.12
CA VAL A 16 3.80 13.37 9.04
C VAL A 16 3.26 14.73 9.45
N VAL A 17 3.83 15.38 10.47
CA VAL A 17 3.42 16.72 10.91
C VAL A 17 3.77 17.79 9.87
N VAL A 18 4.96 17.73 9.28
CA VAL A 18 5.42 18.72 8.27
C VAL A 18 4.64 18.60 6.97
N PHE A 19 4.47 17.38 6.46
CA PHE A 19 3.80 17.15 5.17
C PHE A 19 2.27 17.06 5.31
N GLY A 20 1.77 16.73 6.50
CA GLY A 20 0.37 16.43 6.75
C GLY A 20 -0.04 15.05 6.21
N THR A 21 -1.03 14.43 6.86
CA THR A 21 -1.53 13.09 6.49
C THR A 21 -2.16 13.04 5.09
N LYS A 22 -2.74 14.16 4.62
CA LYS A 22 -3.41 14.24 3.32
C LYS A 22 -2.45 14.11 2.13
N ARG A 23 -1.28 14.78 2.21
CA ARG A 23 -0.24 14.68 1.17
C ARG A 23 0.43 13.32 1.21
N LEU A 24 0.75 12.85 2.43
CA LEU A 24 1.39 11.55 2.62
C LEU A 24 0.48 10.40 2.15
N ARG A 25 -0.84 10.50 2.31
CA ARG A 25 -1.80 9.51 1.78
C ARG A 25 -1.87 9.50 0.26
N ASN A 26 -1.93 10.67 -0.37
CA ASN A 26 -2.01 10.74 -1.83
C ASN A 26 -0.72 10.17 -2.47
N ILE A 27 0.45 10.61 -2.02
CA ILE A 27 1.74 10.09 -2.50
C ILE A 27 1.94 8.62 -2.11
N GLY A 28 1.53 8.26 -0.89
CA GLY A 28 1.63 6.89 -0.40
C GLY A 28 0.71 5.91 -1.14
N ALA A 29 -0.44 6.35 -1.64
CA ALA A 29 -1.31 5.53 -2.48
C ALA A 29 -0.66 5.24 -3.83
N ASP A 30 -0.08 6.25 -4.47
CA ASP A 30 0.58 6.13 -5.78
C ASP A 30 1.83 5.23 -5.68
N LEU A 31 2.70 5.51 -4.70
CA LEU A 31 3.91 4.72 -4.47
C LEU A 31 3.58 3.32 -3.93
N GLY A 32 2.57 3.20 -3.08
CA GLY A 32 2.12 1.93 -2.51
C GLY A 32 1.54 1.01 -3.57
N GLY A 33 0.81 1.54 -4.56
CA GLY A 33 0.33 0.78 -5.70
C GLY A 33 1.47 0.20 -6.54
N ALA A 34 2.49 1.00 -6.84
CA ALA A 34 3.67 0.56 -7.58
C ALA A 34 4.46 -0.52 -6.82
N ILE A 35 4.69 -0.34 -5.52
CA ILE A 35 5.40 -1.31 -4.67
C ILE A 35 4.57 -2.59 -4.50
N LYS A 36 3.23 -2.51 -4.45
CA LYS A 36 2.36 -3.69 -4.37
C LYS A 36 2.51 -4.56 -5.61
N GLY A 37 2.48 -3.98 -6.82
CA GLY A 37 2.69 -4.71 -8.07
C GLY A 37 4.07 -5.37 -8.12
N PHE A 38 5.11 -4.64 -7.69
CA PHE A 38 6.46 -5.20 -7.58
C PHE A 38 6.55 -6.38 -6.61
N ARG A 39 5.93 -6.27 -5.42
CA ARG A 39 5.91 -7.34 -4.42
C ARG A 39 5.13 -8.57 -4.90
N THR A 40 4.04 -8.37 -5.64
CA THR A 40 3.27 -9.45 -6.27
C THR A 40 4.11 -10.17 -7.33
N ALA A 41 4.72 -9.43 -8.26
CA ALA A 41 5.56 -10.01 -9.32
C ALA A 41 6.79 -10.75 -8.76
N MET A 42 7.39 -10.25 -7.66
CA MET A 42 8.47 -10.96 -6.97
C MET A 42 8.00 -12.26 -6.31
N LYS A 43 6.80 -12.28 -5.73
CA LYS A 43 6.21 -13.49 -5.14
C LYS A 43 5.87 -14.52 -6.22
N GLU A 44 5.23 -14.09 -7.29
CA GLU A 44 4.89 -14.94 -8.45
C GLU A 44 6.16 -15.50 -9.13
N GLY A 45 7.22 -14.70 -9.22
CA GLY A 45 8.53 -15.16 -9.70
C GLY A 45 9.29 -16.08 -8.74
N GLU A 46 8.96 -16.08 -7.44
CA GLU A 46 9.46 -17.05 -6.46
C GLU A 46 8.63 -18.36 -6.45
N GLU A 47 7.34 -18.26 -6.77
CA GLU A 47 6.35 -19.36 -6.84
C GLU A 47 6.41 -20.16 -8.16
N ASP A 48 7.27 -19.78 -9.12
CA ASP A 48 7.65 -20.62 -10.27
C ASP A 48 8.55 -21.82 -9.87
N LYS A 49 8.70 -22.07 -8.56
CA LYS A 49 8.96 -23.41 -8.02
C LYS A 49 7.62 -24.03 -7.64
N PRO A 50 7.25 -25.19 -8.22
CA PRO A 50 5.90 -25.72 -8.14
C PRO A 50 5.53 -26.04 -6.69
N ALA A 51 4.59 -25.28 -6.13
CA ALA A 51 3.80 -25.69 -4.99
C ALA A 51 2.36 -25.19 -5.20
N GLU A 52 1.46 -26.17 -5.20
CA GLU A 52 0.06 -26.08 -5.58
C GLU A 52 -0.78 -25.14 -4.69
N ASP A 53 -1.81 -24.57 -5.34
CA ASP A 53 -3.15 -24.28 -4.83
C ASP A 53 -3.32 -23.30 -3.65
N LYS A 54 -3.87 -22.11 -3.95
CA LYS A 54 -4.87 -21.47 -3.07
C LYS A 54 -5.71 -20.40 -3.79
N GLY A 55 -6.93 -20.81 -4.14
CA GLY A 55 -8.15 -20.12 -3.72
C GLY A 55 -8.46 -18.78 -4.39
N GLU A 56 -9.24 -18.88 -5.46
CA GLU A 56 -10.07 -17.82 -6.03
C GLU A 56 -10.99 -17.20 -4.95
N ALA A 57 -10.88 -15.88 -4.75
CA ALA A 57 -11.88 -15.06 -4.07
C ALA A 57 -12.14 -13.83 -4.92
N ILE A 58 -13.12 -13.97 -5.81
CA ILE A 58 -13.84 -12.88 -6.45
C ILE A 58 -14.65 -12.12 -5.40
N GLU A 59 -14.26 -10.88 -5.09
CA GLU A 59 -15.15 -9.95 -4.35
C GLU A 59 -14.99 -8.55 -4.92
N GLY A 60 -15.72 -8.29 -6.01
CA GLY A 60 -15.86 -7.01 -6.66
C GLY A 60 -17.33 -6.60 -6.70
N GLU A 61 -17.84 -6.06 -5.60
CA GLU A 61 -19.04 -5.21 -5.52
C GLU A 61 -18.62 -4.07 -4.56
N VAL A 62 -18.74 -2.77 -4.86
CA VAL A 62 -19.98 -2.03 -5.14
C VAL A 62 -19.68 -0.80 -6.00
N THR A 63 -20.56 -0.64 -6.98
CA THR A 63 -20.73 0.46 -7.93
C THR A 63 -21.25 1.74 -7.25
N SER A 64 -20.83 2.90 -7.79
CA SER A 64 -21.52 4.20 -7.81
C SER A 64 -22.15 4.80 -6.54
N LYS A 65 -21.64 5.98 -6.14
CA LYS A 65 -22.49 7.10 -5.69
C LYS A 65 -21.84 8.48 -5.88
N LYS A 66 -22.14 9.16 -6.99
CA LYS A 66 -22.49 10.59 -7.02
C LYS A 66 -23.05 11.01 -8.39
N THR A 67 -24.36 10.85 -8.52
CA THR A 67 -25.18 11.72 -9.35
C THR A 67 -25.89 12.64 -8.38
N ASP A 68 -25.58 13.93 -8.41
CA ASP A 68 -26.48 14.97 -7.93
C ASP A 68 -26.38 16.11 -8.94
N LYS A 69 -27.42 16.20 -9.77
CA LYS A 69 -27.78 17.35 -10.57
C LYS A 69 -29.21 17.66 -10.17
N ASP A 70 -29.36 18.68 -9.34
CA ASP A 70 -30.48 19.62 -9.33
C ASP A 70 -29.86 21.01 -9.13
#